data_AF-A0AAU0RY80-F1
#
_entry.id   AF-A0AAU0RY80-F1
#
_cell.length_a   1.000
_cell.length_b   1.000
_cell.length_c   1.000
_cell.angle_alpha   90.00
_cell.angle_beta   90.00
_cell.angle_gamma   90.00
#
_symmetry.space_group_name_H-M   'P 1'
#
loop_
_entity.id
_entity.type
_entity.pdbx_description
1 polymer ?
#
loop_
_entity_poly.entity_id
_entity_poly.type
_entity_poly.pdbx_seq_one_letter_code
_entity_poly.pdbx_strand_id
1 'polypeptide(L)'
;MSSFEGLFSLVASVVGQPAAQWLEAHVEVPAGLHDFKWSDTELHRVWLAEALNLCLLHKLVEAVPAGRVYVEEQAEQRRKVVFDHGAIRTVDWFANGELPRGRLAFTRLLEPLGFTDVRTYPLTKLNMTGWGYRQQDLPEDIAQFFVSELHPGRFSEAFQAAAERVVSSSRDPLDTEQLSILKRLQLTRHCSLSEAYRLLPGLYAAFGRQHGVVRHADYQQLLSESAEMAWIATEGNSFNHLTDRVENLEAVVAEQVRRDRPMKAAIEVSASGRVMQTAYKACTVNRAMADASGKLHEHQVPGSFVEFIQRKLDPVDDKLDLNFDSSNAQGIFKMTGTR
;
A
#
# COMPACT_ATOMS: atom_id res chain seq x y z
N MET A 1 -18.62 18.48 -16.62
CA MET A 1 -17.44 17.83 -16.07
C MET A 1 -17.41 16.42 -16.61
N SER A 2 -16.34 15.98 -17.26
CA SER A 2 -16.17 14.58 -17.66
C SER A 2 -16.02 13.70 -16.40
N SER A 3 -16.22 12.39 -16.52
CA SER A 3 -16.01 11.47 -15.39
C SER A 3 -14.57 11.50 -14.87
N PHE A 4 -13.58 11.74 -15.74
CA PHE A 4 -12.17 11.88 -15.34
C PHE A 4 -11.86 13.22 -14.67
N GLU A 5 -12.43 14.32 -15.16
CA GLU A 5 -12.36 15.61 -14.43
C GLU A 5 -13.00 15.48 -13.04
N GLY A 6 -14.09 14.71 -12.94
CA GLY A 6 -14.74 14.37 -11.67
C GLY A 6 -13.87 13.52 -10.75
N LEU A 7 -13.19 12.50 -11.28
CA LEU A 7 -12.24 11.67 -10.54
C LEU A 7 -11.13 12.54 -9.93
N PHE A 8 -10.50 13.40 -10.73
CA PHE A 8 -9.42 14.25 -10.22
C PHE A 8 -9.92 15.35 -9.28
N SER A 9 -11.17 15.79 -9.39
CA SER A 9 -11.81 16.66 -8.39
C SER A 9 -12.00 15.94 -7.05
N LEU A 10 -12.41 14.68 -7.08
CA LEU A 10 -12.54 13.83 -5.89
C LEU A 10 -11.17 13.59 -5.24
N VAL A 11 -10.14 13.25 -6.03
CA VAL A 11 -8.75 13.12 -5.56
C VAL A 11 -8.25 14.44 -4.95
N ALA A 12 -8.51 15.57 -5.61
CA ALA A 12 -8.10 16.90 -5.14
C ALA A 12 -8.69 17.27 -3.77
N SER A 13 -9.86 16.75 -3.41
CA SER A 13 -10.44 16.99 -2.07
C SER A 13 -9.64 16.39 -0.92
N VAL A 14 -8.77 15.41 -1.21
CA VAL A 14 -7.95 14.71 -0.20
C VAL A 14 -6.50 15.17 -0.26
N VAL A 15 -5.91 15.21 -1.45
CA VAL A 15 -4.47 15.53 -1.62
C VAL A 15 -4.21 16.98 -2.06
N GLY A 16 -5.26 17.75 -2.37
CA GLY A 16 -5.16 19.11 -2.89
C GLY A 16 -5.04 19.17 -4.41
N GLN A 17 -5.42 20.31 -4.99
CA GLN A 17 -5.43 20.53 -6.44
C GLN A 17 -4.06 20.32 -7.12
N PRO A 18 -2.93 20.82 -6.57
CA PRO A 18 -1.63 20.62 -7.20
C PRO A 18 -1.23 19.14 -7.28
N ALA A 19 -1.51 18.37 -6.23
CA ALA A 19 -1.22 16.94 -6.19
C ALA A 19 -2.10 16.15 -7.16
N ALA A 20 -3.39 16.49 -7.27
CA ALA A 20 -4.29 15.86 -8.23
C ALA A 20 -3.86 16.10 -9.68
N GLN A 21 -3.45 17.33 -10.02
CA GLN A 21 -2.91 17.66 -11.35
C GLN A 21 -1.60 16.92 -11.63
N TRP A 22 -0.73 16.80 -10.61
CA TRP A 22 0.49 16.01 -10.74
C TRP A 22 0.14 14.54 -11.02
N LEU A 23 -0.79 13.93 -10.28
CA LEU A 23 -1.24 12.56 -10.53
C LEU A 23 -1.81 12.39 -11.95
N GLU A 24 -2.65 13.32 -12.41
CA GLU A 24 -3.22 13.30 -13.75
C GLU A 24 -2.15 13.29 -14.85
N ALA A 25 -1.07 14.03 -14.66
CA ALA A 25 0.03 14.08 -15.62
C ALA A 25 0.94 12.84 -15.60
N HIS A 26 1.05 12.15 -14.46
CA HIS A 26 2.10 11.16 -14.24
C HIS A 26 1.62 9.71 -14.09
N VAL A 27 0.35 9.48 -13.81
CA VAL A 27 -0.20 8.15 -13.52
C VAL A 27 -1.25 7.76 -14.55
N GLU A 28 -1.13 6.54 -15.05
CA GLU A 28 -2.09 5.98 -16.00
C GLU A 28 -3.40 5.67 -15.28
N VAL A 29 -4.51 6.22 -15.79
CA VAL A 29 -5.85 5.97 -15.27
C VAL A 29 -6.58 5.02 -16.24
N PRO A 30 -7.17 3.91 -15.77
CA PRO A 30 -7.79 2.93 -16.64
C PRO A 30 -8.94 3.50 -17.48
N ALA A 31 -8.83 3.42 -18.81
CA ALA A 31 -9.89 3.84 -19.74
C ALA A 31 -11.21 3.07 -19.52
N GLY A 32 -11.12 1.80 -19.09
CA GLY A 32 -12.28 0.95 -18.78
C GLY A 32 -13.19 1.50 -17.68
N LEU A 33 -12.75 2.50 -16.90
CA LEU A 33 -13.61 3.19 -15.95
C LEU A 33 -14.84 3.84 -16.63
N HIS A 34 -14.72 4.27 -17.89
CA HIS A 34 -15.84 4.85 -18.65
C HIS A 34 -17.03 3.91 -18.84
N ASP A 35 -16.83 2.60 -18.69
CA ASP A 35 -17.90 1.60 -18.77
C ASP A 35 -18.78 1.58 -17.51
N PHE A 36 -18.38 2.29 -16.46
CA PHE A 36 -19.06 2.32 -15.17
C PHE A 36 -19.78 3.64 -14.89
N LYS A 37 -20.87 3.56 -14.13
CA LYS A 37 -21.71 4.71 -13.79
C LYS A 37 -20.94 5.79 -13.03
N TRP A 38 -21.04 7.01 -13.54
CA TRP A 38 -20.61 8.26 -12.90
C TRP A 38 -21.75 9.27 -12.97
N SER A 39 -22.33 9.62 -11.82
CA SER A 39 -23.32 10.69 -11.68
C SER A 39 -23.38 11.16 -10.22
N ASP A 40 -24.05 12.29 -9.97
CA ASP A 40 -24.16 12.85 -8.62
C ASP A 40 -24.86 11.91 -7.63
N THR A 41 -25.82 11.12 -8.10
CA THR A 41 -26.64 10.22 -7.26
C THR A 41 -26.18 8.76 -7.32
N GLU A 42 -25.41 8.38 -8.34
CA GLU A 42 -25.00 7.01 -8.59
C GLU A 42 -23.57 6.99 -9.16
N LEU A 43 -22.62 6.74 -8.27
CA LEU A 43 -21.19 6.55 -8.52
C LEU A 43 -20.84 5.09 -8.23
N HIS A 44 -20.33 4.37 -9.24
CA HIS A 44 -19.91 2.98 -9.05
C HIS A 44 -18.62 2.90 -8.20
N ARG A 45 -18.51 1.87 -7.35
CA ARG A 45 -17.41 1.65 -6.39
C ARG A 45 -16.00 1.66 -7.02
N VAL A 46 -15.87 1.28 -8.28
CA VAL A 46 -14.59 1.22 -9.00
C VAL A 46 -13.93 2.61 -9.12
N TRP A 47 -14.73 3.67 -9.22
CA TRP A 47 -14.23 5.04 -9.23
C TRP A 47 -13.63 5.46 -7.90
N LEU A 48 -14.23 5.02 -6.78
CA LEU A 48 -13.70 5.21 -5.44
C LEU A 48 -12.42 4.39 -5.20
N ALA A 49 -12.38 3.16 -5.73
CA ALA A 49 -11.19 2.32 -5.67
C ALA A 49 -10.00 2.99 -6.37
N GLU A 50 -10.22 3.54 -7.57
CA GLU A 50 -9.16 4.26 -8.29
C GLU A 50 -8.78 5.58 -7.60
N ALA A 51 -9.77 6.37 -7.15
CA ALA A 51 -9.49 7.61 -6.42
C ALA A 51 -8.63 7.35 -5.17
N LEU A 52 -8.90 6.25 -4.44
CA LEU A 52 -8.10 5.83 -3.30
C LEU A 52 -6.68 5.46 -3.74
N ASN A 53 -6.53 4.62 -4.77
CA ASN A 53 -5.22 4.22 -5.28
C ASN A 53 -4.36 5.42 -5.71
N LEU A 54 -4.94 6.39 -6.41
CA LEU A 54 -4.26 7.64 -6.80
C LEU A 54 -3.82 8.45 -5.56
N CYS A 55 -4.70 8.63 -4.57
CA CYS A 55 -4.35 9.32 -3.33
C CYS A 55 -3.21 8.61 -2.59
N LEU A 56 -3.24 7.28 -2.53
CA LEU A 56 -2.24 6.48 -1.82
C LEU A 56 -0.90 6.43 -2.56
N LEU A 57 -0.91 6.39 -3.89
CA LEU A 57 0.31 6.52 -4.69
C LEU A 57 0.97 7.88 -4.46
N HIS A 58 0.20 8.97 -4.42
CA HIS A 58 0.73 10.29 -4.10
C HIS A 58 1.40 10.32 -2.71
N LYS A 59 0.73 9.76 -1.69
CA LYS A 59 1.29 9.64 -0.33
C LYS A 59 2.64 8.94 -0.32
N LEU A 60 2.81 7.96 -1.20
CA LEU A 60 3.99 7.10 -1.26
C LEU A 60 5.15 7.75 -1.99
N VAL A 61 4.91 8.47 -3.10
CA VAL A 61 5.96 9.24 -3.77
C VAL A 61 6.47 10.40 -2.93
N GLU A 62 5.61 11.00 -2.09
CA GLU A 62 6.03 11.98 -1.08
C GLU A 62 6.90 11.35 0.02
N ALA A 63 6.61 10.10 0.41
CA ALA A 63 7.38 9.37 1.42
C ALA A 63 8.71 8.81 0.89
N VAL A 64 8.86 8.65 -0.43
CA VAL A 64 10.03 8.03 -1.08
C VAL A 64 10.58 8.97 -2.15
N PRO A 65 11.54 9.86 -1.82
CA PRO A 65 12.07 10.85 -2.75
C PRO A 65 12.59 10.24 -4.07
N ALA A 66 13.23 9.07 -4.01
CA ALA A 66 13.68 8.35 -5.20
C ALA A 66 12.51 7.88 -6.09
N GLY A 67 11.35 7.60 -5.50
CA GLY A 67 10.12 7.28 -6.21
C GLY A 67 9.56 8.49 -6.95
N ARG A 68 9.51 9.66 -6.30
CA ARG A 68 9.10 10.90 -6.97
C ARG A 68 9.96 11.19 -8.19
N VAL A 69 11.29 11.14 -8.03
CA VAL A 69 12.22 11.37 -9.14
C VAL A 69 11.99 10.37 -10.26
N TYR A 70 11.82 9.08 -9.94
CA TYR A 70 11.52 8.06 -10.94
C TYR A 70 10.24 8.38 -11.73
N VAL A 71 9.16 8.75 -11.04
CA VAL A 71 7.87 9.05 -11.69
C VAL A 71 7.98 10.28 -12.60
N GLU A 72 8.69 11.34 -12.16
CA GLU A 72 8.94 12.53 -12.98
C GLU A 72 9.75 12.17 -14.25
N GLU A 73 10.77 11.33 -14.14
CA GLU A 73 11.57 10.85 -15.28
C GLU A 73 10.76 9.99 -16.28
N GLN A 74 9.70 9.30 -15.83
CA GLN A 74 8.79 8.59 -16.75
C GLN A 74 7.99 9.58 -17.60
N ALA A 75 7.47 10.63 -16.96
CA ALA A 75 6.70 11.66 -17.66
C ALA A 75 7.55 12.42 -18.70
N GLU A 76 8.83 12.68 -18.42
CA GLU A 76 9.79 13.23 -19.39
C GLU A 76 9.92 12.34 -20.64
N GLN A 77 9.78 11.02 -20.46
CA GLN A 77 9.80 10.02 -21.53
C GLN A 77 8.41 9.77 -22.13
N ARG A 78 7.41 10.60 -21.80
CA ARG A 78 6.01 10.48 -22.23
C ARG A 78 5.35 9.16 -21.80
N ARG A 79 5.84 8.56 -20.72
CA ARG A 79 5.24 7.39 -20.09
C ARG A 79 4.58 7.82 -18.79
N LYS A 80 3.35 7.37 -18.57
CA LYS A 80 2.74 7.40 -17.24
C LYS A 80 3.05 6.11 -16.49
N VAL A 81 3.22 6.23 -15.18
CA VAL A 81 3.39 5.07 -14.28
C VAL A 81 2.09 4.29 -14.23
N VAL A 82 2.19 2.96 -14.29
CA VAL A 82 1.05 2.06 -14.16
C VAL A 82 1.11 1.46 -12.77
N PHE A 83 0.25 1.90 -11.86
CA PHE A 83 0.30 1.44 -10.48
C PHE A 83 -0.21 -0.01 -10.38
N ASP A 84 0.69 -0.97 -10.13
CA ASP A 84 0.35 -2.39 -10.13
C ASP A 84 -0.34 -2.82 -8.85
N HIS A 85 0.26 -2.43 -7.71
CA HIS A 85 -0.24 -2.75 -6.39
C HIS A 85 0.43 -1.89 -5.31
N GLY A 86 -0.24 -1.81 -4.17
CA GLY A 86 0.36 -1.34 -2.93
C GLY A 86 0.35 -2.43 -1.87
N ALA A 87 1.43 -2.53 -1.09
CA ALA A 87 1.50 -3.46 0.03
C ALA A 87 1.39 -2.74 1.38
N ILE A 88 0.61 -3.28 2.30
CA ILE A 88 0.50 -2.81 3.68
C ILE A 88 0.79 -3.93 4.67
N ARG A 89 0.99 -3.53 5.93
CA ARG A 89 1.12 -4.46 7.05
C ARG A 89 0.09 -4.17 8.13
N THR A 90 -0.35 -5.23 8.81
CA THR A 90 -1.29 -5.24 9.92
C THR A 90 -0.77 -6.15 11.03
N VAL A 91 -1.35 -6.03 12.23
CA VAL A 91 -0.98 -6.85 13.38
C VAL A 91 -2.21 -7.62 13.84
N ASP A 92 -2.14 -8.96 13.82
CA ASP A 92 -3.19 -9.81 14.38
C ASP A 92 -3.04 -9.91 15.90
N TRP A 93 -3.44 -8.84 16.59
CA TRP A 93 -3.42 -8.79 18.04
C TRP A 93 -4.79 -8.39 18.58
N PHE A 94 -5.18 -8.98 19.71
CA PHE A 94 -6.49 -8.69 20.31
C PHE A 94 -6.50 -7.32 21.02
N ALA A 95 -5.39 -6.91 21.62
CA ALA A 95 -5.24 -5.63 22.30
C ALA A 95 -4.80 -4.52 21.33
N ASN A 96 -5.59 -4.29 20.27
CA ASN A 96 -5.28 -3.40 19.15
C ASN A 96 -6.03 -2.06 19.21
N GLY A 97 -6.30 -1.56 20.43
CA GLY A 97 -7.08 -0.33 20.64
C GLY A 97 -8.48 -0.43 20.03
N GLU A 98 -8.89 0.61 19.30
CA GLU A 98 -10.16 0.68 18.58
C GLU A 98 -10.08 0.05 17.17
N LEU A 99 -8.87 -0.20 16.68
CA LEU A 99 -8.67 -0.71 15.32
C LEU A 99 -8.98 -2.21 15.26
N PRO A 100 -9.78 -2.70 14.29
CA PRO A 100 -10.01 -4.12 14.14
C PRO A 100 -8.71 -4.90 13.98
N ARG A 101 -8.65 -6.11 14.55
CA ARG A 101 -7.43 -6.94 14.53
C ARG A 101 -7.01 -7.31 13.11
N GLY A 102 -5.71 -7.24 12.84
CA GLY A 102 -5.11 -7.77 11.62
C GLY A 102 -5.73 -7.24 10.33
N ARG A 103 -5.92 -8.13 9.37
CA ARG A 103 -6.49 -7.85 8.05
C ARG A 103 -7.93 -7.35 8.12
N LEU A 104 -8.65 -7.59 9.23
CA LEU A 104 -10.04 -7.12 9.37
C LEU A 104 -10.12 -5.58 9.36
N ALA A 105 -9.04 -4.88 9.75
CA ALA A 105 -8.95 -3.43 9.64
C ALA A 105 -9.13 -2.94 8.19
N PHE A 106 -8.67 -3.74 7.21
CA PHE A 106 -8.66 -3.39 5.79
C PHE A 106 -9.69 -4.16 4.96
N THR A 107 -10.03 -5.40 5.33
CA THR A 107 -11.05 -6.19 4.63
C THR A 107 -12.38 -5.44 4.60
N ARG A 108 -12.76 -4.81 5.72
CA ARG A 108 -13.97 -3.97 5.82
C ARG A 108 -13.95 -2.70 4.95
N LEU A 109 -12.79 -2.30 4.43
CA LEU A 109 -12.60 -1.14 3.55
C LEU A 109 -12.50 -1.58 2.09
N LEU A 110 -11.72 -2.63 1.83
CA LEU A 110 -11.38 -3.13 0.50
C LEU A 110 -12.55 -3.90 -0.14
N GLU A 111 -13.25 -4.78 0.59
CA GLU A 111 -14.34 -5.56 0.01
C GLU A 111 -15.50 -4.69 -0.52
N PRO A 112 -15.95 -3.62 0.19
CA PRO A 112 -16.97 -2.71 -0.35
C PRO A 112 -16.55 -1.99 -1.63
N LEU A 113 -15.25 -1.77 -1.82
CA LEU A 113 -14.65 -1.17 -3.02
C LEU A 113 -14.47 -2.19 -4.17
N GLY A 114 -14.81 -3.46 -3.95
CA GLY A 114 -14.77 -4.52 -4.95
C GLY A 114 -13.52 -5.36 -4.99
N PHE A 115 -12.65 -5.22 -3.99
CA PHE A 115 -11.48 -6.06 -3.82
C PHE A 115 -11.84 -7.36 -3.10
N THR A 116 -12.54 -8.26 -3.79
CA THR A 116 -13.11 -9.48 -3.18
C THR A 116 -12.56 -10.78 -3.76
N ASP A 117 -11.72 -10.74 -4.78
CA ASP A 117 -10.92 -11.91 -5.16
C ASP A 117 -9.64 -11.94 -4.33
N VAL A 118 -9.62 -12.85 -3.33
CA VAL A 118 -8.61 -12.89 -2.29
C VAL A 118 -7.81 -14.19 -2.36
N ARG A 119 -6.49 -14.06 -2.48
CA ARG A 119 -5.55 -15.20 -2.43
C ARG A 119 -4.69 -15.12 -1.18
N THR A 120 -4.36 -16.27 -0.59
CA THR A 120 -3.55 -16.36 0.63
C THR A 120 -2.13 -16.83 0.33
N TYR A 121 -1.16 -16.15 0.94
CA TYR A 121 0.27 -16.37 0.76
C TYR A 121 0.92 -16.59 2.15
N PRO A 122 1.26 -17.82 2.54
CA PRO A 122 1.93 -18.07 3.81
C PRO A 122 3.32 -17.43 3.84
N LEU A 123 3.60 -16.57 4.83
CA LEU A 123 4.89 -15.90 5.02
C LEU A 123 5.55 -16.42 6.30
N THR A 124 5.65 -17.75 6.41
CA THR A 124 5.97 -18.45 7.66
C THR A 124 7.31 -18.03 8.26
N LYS A 125 8.32 -17.76 7.43
CA LYS A 125 9.64 -17.28 7.88
C LYS A 125 9.62 -15.92 8.57
N LEU A 126 8.59 -15.11 8.30
CA LEU A 126 8.41 -13.78 8.89
C LEU A 126 7.39 -13.79 10.04
N ASN A 127 6.85 -14.97 10.39
CA ASN A 127 5.68 -15.08 11.28
C ASN A 127 4.50 -14.23 10.81
N MET A 128 4.28 -14.18 9.49
CA MET A 128 3.20 -13.43 8.85
C MET A 128 2.34 -14.32 7.95
N THR A 129 1.19 -13.79 7.55
CA THR A 129 0.39 -14.27 6.42
C THR A 129 0.14 -13.09 5.47
N GLY A 130 0.23 -13.30 4.17
CA GLY A 130 -0.13 -12.32 3.14
C GLY A 130 -1.48 -12.63 2.50
N TRP A 131 -2.21 -11.61 2.09
CA TRP A 131 -3.40 -11.70 1.26
C TRP A 131 -3.30 -10.74 0.09
N GLY A 132 -3.40 -11.27 -1.13
CA GLY A 132 -3.54 -10.47 -2.33
C GLY A 132 -5.03 -10.23 -2.59
N TYR A 133 -5.42 -8.97 -2.65
CA TYR A 133 -6.78 -8.51 -2.91
C TYR A 133 -6.83 -7.88 -4.30
N ARG A 134 -7.61 -8.50 -5.19
CA ARG A 134 -7.82 -8.05 -6.57
C ARG A 134 -9.20 -7.43 -6.75
N GLN A 135 -9.24 -6.29 -7.45
CA GLN A 135 -10.49 -5.59 -7.79
C GLN A 135 -11.27 -6.40 -8.84
N GLN A 136 -12.57 -6.65 -8.64
CA GLN A 136 -13.32 -7.57 -9.52
C GLN A 136 -13.83 -6.96 -10.83
N ASP A 137 -14.05 -5.65 -10.85
CA ASP A 137 -14.68 -4.93 -11.96
C ASP A 137 -13.66 -4.59 -13.05
N LEU A 138 -12.41 -4.26 -12.68
CA LEU A 138 -11.26 -4.00 -13.57
C LEU A 138 -9.99 -4.66 -13.00
N PRO A 139 -9.91 -6.02 -12.98
CA PRO A 139 -8.89 -6.77 -12.25
C PRO A 139 -7.46 -6.58 -12.73
N GLU A 140 -7.28 -6.27 -14.01
CA GLU A 140 -5.96 -6.09 -14.63
C GLU A 140 -5.50 -4.63 -14.60
N ASP A 141 -6.40 -3.69 -14.34
CA ASP A 141 -6.11 -2.26 -14.48
C ASP A 141 -6.08 -1.52 -13.15
N ILE A 142 -6.94 -1.89 -12.20
CA ILE A 142 -6.95 -1.26 -10.86
C ILE A 142 -5.89 -1.92 -9.99
N ALA A 143 -5.01 -1.10 -9.41
CA ALA A 143 -3.93 -1.56 -8.55
C ALA A 143 -4.42 -2.49 -7.43
N GLN A 144 -3.74 -3.62 -7.23
CA GLN A 144 -4.08 -4.60 -6.21
C GLN A 144 -3.62 -4.14 -4.80
N PHE A 145 -4.14 -4.79 -3.76
CA PHE A 145 -3.63 -4.63 -2.39
C PHE A 145 -2.98 -5.92 -1.91
N PHE A 146 -1.72 -5.86 -1.46
CA PHE A 146 -1.09 -6.95 -0.73
C PHE A 146 -1.08 -6.63 0.77
N VAL A 147 -2.00 -7.22 1.52
CA VAL A 147 -2.11 -7.01 2.96
C VAL A 147 -1.32 -8.10 3.66
N SER A 148 -0.33 -7.75 4.47
CA SER A 148 0.42 -8.73 5.28
C SER A 148 0.06 -8.57 6.76
N GLU A 149 -0.17 -9.66 7.46
CA GLU A 149 -0.54 -9.66 8.88
C GLU A 149 0.51 -10.41 9.68
N LEU A 150 1.10 -9.72 10.66
CA LEU A 150 2.02 -10.28 11.63
C LEU A 150 1.24 -10.97 12.75
N HIS A 151 1.80 -12.09 13.23
CA HIS A 151 1.25 -12.91 14.32
C HIS A 151 2.12 -12.80 15.58
N PRO A 152 1.92 -11.80 16.47
CA PRO A 152 2.76 -11.64 17.67
C PRO A 152 2.79 -12.86 18.60
N GLY A 153 1.73 -13.68 18.60
CA GLY A 153 1.65 -14.91 19.41
C GLY A 153 2.67 -16.00 19.01
N ARG A 154 3.48 -15.79 17.97
CA ARG A 154 4.58 -16.68 17.56
C ARG A 154 5.96 -16.22 18.06
N PHE A 155 6.01 -15.14 18.84
CA PHE A 155 7.25 -14.54 19.38
C PHE A 155 7.29 -14.63 20.91
N SER A 156 8.38 -14.16 21.53
CA SER A 156 8.53 -14.18 22.99
C SER A 156 7.45 -13.37 23.73
N GLU A 157 7.26 -13.64 25.02
CA GLU A 157 6.34 -12.85 25.86
C GLU A 157 6.77 -11.38 25.95
N ALA A 158 8.08 -11.12 25.97
CA ALA A 158 8.62 -9.75 25.98
C ALA A 158 8.28 -9.00 24.69
N PHE A 159 8.36 -9.69 23.54
CA PHE A 159 7.93 -9.16 22.25
C PHE A 159 6.42 -8.89 22.22
N GLN A 160 5.60 -9.85 22.67
CA GLN A 160 4.15 -9.69 22.71
C GLN A 160 3.74 -8.49 23.57
N ALA A 161 4.37 -8.31 24.73
CA ALA A 161 4.12 -7.17 25.60
C ALA A 161 4.55 -5.82 24.96
N ALA A 162 5.65 -5.80 24.21
CA ALA A 162 6.07 -4.61 23.46
C ALA A 162 5.11 -4.30 22.30
N ALA A 163 4.68 -5.32 21.55
CA ALA A 163 3.72 -5.19 20.48
C ALA A 163 2.40 -4.60 21.00
N GLU A 164 1.89 -5.13 22.12
CA GLU A 164 0.69 -4.64 22.79
C GLU A 164 0.81 -3.17 23.21
N ARG A 165 1.92 -2.78 23.85
CA ARG A 165 2.14 -1.38 24.23
C ARG A 165 2.14 -0.43 23.03
N VAL A 166 2.67 -0.88 21.89
CA VAL A 166 2.65 -0.10 20.65
C VAL A 166 1.21 0.03 20.13
N VAL A 167 0.51 -1.08 19.92
CA VAL A 167 -0.77 -1.07 19.17
C VAL A 167 -2.01 -0.81 20.02
N SER A 168 -1.92 -0.86 21.35
CA SER A 168 -3.06 -0.66 22.26
C SER A 168 -3.67 0.75 22.21
N SER A 169 -2.93 1.72 21.67
CA SER A 169 -3.39 3.10 21.49
C SER A 169 -3.96 3.39 20.08
N SER A 170 -4.08 2.36 19.24
CA SER A 170 -4.62 2.49 17.89
C SER A 170 -6.05 3.03 17.91
N ARG A 171 -6.32 4.00 17.04
CA ARG A 171 -7.66 4.56 16.83
C ARG A 171 -8.30 3.99 15.56
N ASP A 172 -9.62 3.98 15.53
CA ASP A 172 -10.33 3.73 14.27
C ASP A 172 -10.38 5.03 13.45
N PRO A 173 -9.79 5.07 12.24
CA PRO A 173 -9.79 6.27 11.39
C PRO A 173 -11.15 6.55 10.74
N LEU A 174 -12.12 5.63 10.82
CA LEU A 174 -13.45 5.80 10.24
C LEU A 174 -14.52 6.04 11.30
N ASP A 175 -15.42 6.98 11.01
CA ASP A 175 -16.60 7.22 11.82
C ASP A 175 -17.84 6.41 11.35
N THR A 176 -18.90 6.46 12.16
CA THR A 176 -20.16 5.73 11.92
C THR A 176 -20.82 6.04 10.58
N GLU A 177 -20.71 7.28 10.09
CA GLU A 177 -21.29 7.67 8.81
C GLU A 177 -20.52 7.03 7.66
N GLN A 178 -19.19 7.10 7.70
CA GLN A 178 -18.32 6.45 6.71
C GLN A 178 -18.51 4.93 6.68
N LEU A 179 -18.64 4.30 7.85
CA LEU A 179 -18.96 2.87 7.94
C LEU A 179 -20.34 2.54 7.33
N SER A 180 -21.31 3.44 7.46
CA SER A 180 -22.64 3.27 6.85
C SER A 180 -22.59 3.38 5.32
N ILE A 181 -21.76 4.30 4.79
CA ILE A 181 -21.52 4.42 3.34
C ILE A 181 -20.85 3.15 2.80
N LEU A 182 -19.82 2.62 3.48
CA LEU A 182 -19.18 1.36 3.10
C LEU A 182 -20.17 0.20 3.08
N LYS A 183 -21.07 0.11 4.07
CA LYS A 183 -22.13 -0.90 4.07
C LYS A 183 -23.06 -0.76 2.86
N ARG A 184 -23.37 0.48 2.45
CA ARG A 184 -24.16 0.72 1.23
C ARG A 184 -23.40 0.26 -0.01
N LEU A 185 -22.14 0.66 -0.17
CA LEU A 185 -21.27 0.24 -1.27
C LEU A 185 -21.18 -1.29 -1.38
N GLN A 186 -21.03 -1.99 -0.25
CA GLN A 186 -21.01 -3.46 -0.22
C GLN A 186 -22.30 -4.07 -0.80
N LEU A 187 -23.46 -3.46 -0.52
CA LEU A 187 -24.76 -3.98 -0.91
C LEU A 187 -25.16 -3.59 -2.34
N THR A 188 -24.87 -2.36 -2.76
CA THR A 188 -25.38 -1.78 -4.01
C THR A 188 -24.31 -1.58 -5.06
N ARG A 189 -23.02 -1.66 -4.69
CA ARG A 189 -21.85 -1.24 -5.49
C ARG A 189 -21.82 0.23 -5.86
N HIS A 190 -22.71 1.03 -5.29
CA HIS A 190 -22.87 2.44 -5.62
C HIS A 190 -23.04 3.31 -4.38
N CYS A 191 -22.54 4.54 -4.46
CA CYS A 191 -22.86 5.62 -3.54
C CYS A 191 -23.18 6.89 -4.33
N SER A 192 -23.64 7.95 -3.67
CA SER A 192 -23.67 9.28 -4.29
C SER A 192 -22.27 9.89 -4.38
N LEU A 193 -22.09 10.91 -5.22
CA LEU A 193 -20.83 11.65 -5.29
C LEU A 193 -20.53 12.38 -3.97
N SER A 194 -21.56 12.89 -3.28
CA SER A 194 -21.42 13.49 -1.94
C SER A 194 -20.89 12.48 -0.90
N GLU A 195 -21.44 11.26 -0.91
CA GLU A 195 -20.94 10.18 -0.06
C GLU A 195 -19.49 9.79 -0.41
N ALA A 196 -19.10 9.86 -1.68
CA ALA A 196 -17.71 9.61 -2.11
C ALA A 196 -16.75 10.65 -1.52
N TYR A 197 -17.09 11.94 -1.60
CA TYR A 197 -16.32 13.03 -0.96
C TYR A 197 -16.25 12.86 0.57
N ARG A 198 -17.31 12.34 1.20
CA ARG A 198 -17.35 12.08 2.65
C ARG A 198 -16.49 10.89 3.07
N LEU A 199 -16.44 9.85 2.25
CA LEU A 199 -15.78 8.58 2.56
C LEU A 199 -14.28 8.60 2.27
N LEU A 200 -13.86 9.17 1.14
CA LEU A 200 -12.48 9.06 0.66
C LEU A 200 -11.41 9.57 1.67
N PRO A 201 -11.61 10.68 2.42
CA PRO A 201 -10.65 11.12 3.43
C PRO A 201 -10.43 10.08 4.54
N GLY A 202 -11.48 9.40 5.00
CA GLY A 202 -11.38 8.35 6.03
C GLY A 202 -10.67 7.10 5.51
N LEU A 203 -10.97 6.70 4.26
CA LEU A 203 -10.23 5.63 3.59
C LEU A 203 -8.75 5.96 3.48
N TYR A 204 -8.41 7.16 3.01
CA TYR A 204 -7.02 7.63 2.89
C TYR A 204 -6.27 7.67 4.24
N ALA A 205 -6.96 8.09 5.31
CA ALA A 205 -6.41 8.12 6.66
C ALA A 205 -6.09 6.73 7.20
N ALA A 206 -6.85 5.69 6.80
CA ALA A 206 -6.63 4.32 7.25
C ALA A 206 -5.26 3.75 6.86
N PHE A 207 -4.70 4.19 5.74
CA PHE A 207 -3.35 3.82 5.28
C PHE A 207 -2.29 4.72 5.93
N GLY A 208 -2.21 4.65 7.25
CA GLY A 208 -1.33 5.45 8.08
C GLY A 208 -1.06 4.78 9.43
N ARG A 209 -0.33 5.48 10.31
CA ARG A 209 -0.09 5.01 11.68
C ARG A 209 -1.25 5.42 12.60
N GLN A 210 -2.00 4.43 13.07
CA GLN A 210 -3.17 4.66 13.91
C GLN A 210 -2.87 4.69 15.41
N HIS A 211 -1.74 4.10 15.82
CA HIS A 211 -1.25 4.18 17.18
C HIS A 211 -0.41 5.43 17.45
N GLY A 212 -0.29 5.76 18.74
CA GLY A 212 0.40 6.93 19.24
C GLY A 212 1.92 6.83 19.17
N VAL A 213 2.57 7.63 20.03
CA VAL A 213 4.04 7.68 20.14
C VAL A 213 4.60 6.32 20.56
N VAL A 214 5.61 5.85 19.83
CA VAL A 214 6.35 4.62 20.16
C VAL A 214 7.50 4.93 21.10
N ARG A 215 7.66 4.10 22.14
CA ARG A 215 8.84 4.13 22.99
C ARG A 215 10.01 3.47 22.29
N HIS A 216 11.18 4.09 22.31
CA HIS A 216 12.38 3.55 21.69
C HIS A 216 12.74 2.17 22.25
N ALA A 217 12.53 1.93 23.55
CA ALA A 217 12.74 0.62 24.16
C ALA A 217 11.82 -0.48 23.59
N ASP A 218 10.55 -0.16 23.34
CA ASP A 218 9.60 -1.11 22.73
C ASP A 218 9.98 -1.38 21.27
N TYR A 219 10.37 -0.34 20.52
CA TYR A 219 10.91 -0.51 19.16
C TYR A 219 12.12 -1.44 19.13
N GLN A 220 13.11 -1.27 20.03
CA GLN A 220 14.30 -2.12 20.10
C GLN A 220 13.95 -3.57 20.50
N GLN A 221 13.02 -3.75 21.44
CA GLN A 221 12.51 -5.07 21.81
C GLN A 221 11.89 -5.78 20.60
N LEU A 222 11.06 -5.08 19.84
CA LEU A 222 10.45 -5.63 18.62
C LEU A 222 11.51 -5.94 17.56
N LEU A 223 12.44 -5.02 17.32
CA LEU A 223 13.49 -5.17 16.31
C LEU A 223 14.40 -6.38 16.58
N SER A 224 14.59 -6.75 17.84
CA SER A 224 15.42 -7.89 18.23
C SER A 224 14.91 -9.25 17.71
N GLU A 225 13.60 -9.35 17.43
CA GLU A 225 12.97 -10.59 16.95
C GLU A 225 12.27 -10.43 15.60
N SER A 226 11.78 -9.23 15.26
CA SER A 226 11.08 -8.95 14.00
C SER A 226 11.33 -7.53 13.48
N ALA A 227 12.12 -7.49 12.42
CA ALA A 227 12.25 -6.36 11.51
C ALA A 227 10.87 -5.81 11.05
N GLU A 228 9.95 -6.71 10.74
CA GLU A 228 8.63 -6.38 10.21
C GLU A 228 7.78 -5.64 11.25
N MET A 229 7.78 -6.11 12.50
CA MET A 229 7.03 -5.46 13.57
C MET A 229 7.65 -4.13 14.01
N ALA A 230 8.98 -4.03 14.01
CA ALA A 230 9.67 -2.77 14.26
C ALA A 230 9.29 -1.70 13.21
N TRP A 231 9.18 -2.10 11.94
CA TRP A 231 8.67 -1.21 10.88
C TRP A 231 7.20 -0.84 11.07
N ILE A 232 6.34 -1.79 11.42
CA ILE A 232 4.92 -1.50 11.74
C ILE A 232 4.82 -0.52 12.91
N ALA A 233 5.71 -0.61 13.91
CA ALA A 233 5.71 0.33 15.01
C ALA A 233 5.94 1.78 14.54
N THR A 234 6.82 2.02 13.57
CA THR A 234 7.10 3.38 13.11
C THR A 234 6.13 3.88 12.04
N GLU A 235 5.68 3.00 11.14
CA GLU A 235 4.90 3.37 9.94
C GLU A 235 3.40 3.00 10.03
N GLY A 236 3.03 2.11 10.96
CA GLY A 236 1.68 1.56 11.10
C GLY A 236 1.22 0.83 9.85
N ASN A 237 0.10 1.25 9.30
CA ASN A 237 -0.51 0.66 8.11
C ASN A 237 -0.24 1.47 6.82
N SER A 238 0.78 2.32 6.83
CA SER A 238 1.23 3.02 5.63
C SER A 238 1.67 2.05 4.53
N PHE A 239 1.64 2.47 3.27
CA PHE A 239 2.18 1.65 2.18
C PHE A 239 3.67 1.39 2.34
N ASN A 240 4.04 0.13 2.17
CA ASN A 240 5.41 -0.35 2.27
C ASN A 240 6.23 -0.04 1.01
N HIS A 241 5.61 -0.12 -0.16
CA HIS A 241 6.29 0.17 -1.42
C HIS A 241 5.31 0.52 -2.53
N LEU A 242 5.82 1.32 -3.47
CA LEU A 242 5.17 1.66 -4.74
C LEU A 242 5.59 0.62 -5.75
N THR A 243 4.65 -0.02 -6.46
CA THR A 243 5.01 -0.92 -7.55
C THR A 243 4.52 -0.40 -8.90
N ASP A 244 5.46 -0.10 -9.80
CA ASP A 244 5.16 0.27 -11.19
C ASP A 244 5.19 -0.97 -12.10
N ARG A 245 4.11 -1.18 -12.87
CA ARG A 245 4.05 -2.22 -13.89
C ARG A 245 4.75 -1.76 -15.17
N VAL A 246 5.80 -2.48 -15.54
CA VAL A 246 6.65 -2.18 -16.69
C VAL A 246 6.58 -3.30 -17.73
N GLU A 247 6.70 -2.92 -19.00
CA GLU A 247 6.65 -3.87 -20.12
C GLU A 247 7.90 -4.75 -20.18
N ASN A 248 9.08 -4.16 -19.94
CA ASN A 248 10.37 -4.84 -19.96
C ASN A 248 11.18 -4.48 -18.72
N LEU A 249 11.16 -5.37 -17.71
CA LEU A 249 11.84 -5.17 -16.45
C LEU A 249 13.36 -5.12 -16.59
N GLU A 250 13.95 -5.94 -17.45
CA GLU A 250 15.41 -5.98 -17.65
C GLU A 250 15.93 -4.66 -18.22
N ALA A 251 15.20 -4.07 -19.18
CA ALA A 251 15.53 -2.76 -19.71
C ALA A 251 15.44 -1.65 -18.65
N VAL A 252 14.39 -1.69 -17.80
CA VAL A 252 14.25 -0.75 -16.68
C VAL A 252 15.40 -0.91 -15.70
N VAL A 253 15.76 -2.14 -15.33
CA VAL A 253 16.90 -2.40 -14.42
C VAL A 253 18.20 -1.87 -15.01
N ALA A 254 18.48 -2.14 -16.29
CA ALA A 254 19.69 -1.66 -16.95
C ALA A 254 19.76 -0.13 -16.94
N GLU A 255 18.64 0.55 -17.19
CA GLU A 255 18.55 2.01 -17.15
C GLU A 255 18.75 2.56 -15.74
N GLN A 256 18.11 1.97 -14.73
CA GLN A 256 18.27 2.42 -13.34
C GLN A 256 19.70 2.21 -12.83
N VAL A 257 20.36 1.10 -13.22
CA VAL A 257 21.78 0.86 -12.91
C VAL A 257 22.67 1.88 -13.63
N ARG A 258 22.39 2.21 -14.89
CA ARG A 258 23.12 3.24 -15.65
C ARG A 258 23.03 4.63 -15.01
N ARG A 259 21.94 4.91 -14.29
CA ARG A 259 21.71 6.15 -13.51
C ARG A 259 22.24 6.08 -12.07
N ASP A 260 23.05 5.07 -11.75
CA ASP A 260 23.59 4.83 -10.40
C ASP A 260 22.50 4.73 -9.31
N ARG A 261 21.30 4.23 -9.65
CA ARG A 261 20.24 4.02 -8.66
C ARG A 261 20.52 2.78 -7.82
N PRO A 262 20.09 2.76 -6.55
CA PRO A 262 20.42 1.68 -5.61
C PRO A 262 19.53 0.45 -5.84
N MET A 263 19.66 -0.22 -6.97
CA MET A 263 18.89 -1.43 -7.30
C MET A 263 19.26 -2.61 -6.39
N LYS A 264 18.30 -3.52 -6.15
CA LYS A 264 18.58 -4.89 -5.74
C LYS A 264 19.50 -5.58 -6.76
N ALA A 265 20.30 -6.53 -6.28
CA ALA A 265 21.24 -7.26 -7.13
C ALA A 265 20.57 -8.27 -8.08
N ALA A 266 19.35 -8.71 -7.77
CA ALA A 266 18.66 -9.76 -8.52
C ALA A 266 17.25 -9.31 -8.93
N ILE A 267 16.83 -9.80 -10.09
CA ILE A 267 15.42 -9.87 -10.47
C ILE A 267 14.87 -11.16 -9.90
N GLU A 268 13.78 -11.04 -9.14
CA GLU A 268 13.05 -12.17 -8.59
C GLU A 268 12.04 -12.64 -9.64
N VAL A 269 11.99 -13.95 -9.92
CA VAL A 269 11.16 -14.55 -10.96
C VAL A 269 10.27 -15.61 -10.32
N SER A 270 8.96 -15.52 -10.55
CA SER A 270 8.01 -16.49 -10.04
C SER A 270 8.25 -17.89 -10.59
N ALA A 271 7.74 -18.91 -9.89
CA ALA A 271 7.79 -20.29 -10.36
C ALA A 271 7.17 -20.48 -11.76
N SER A 272 6.19 -19.65 -12.14
CA SER A 272 5.59 -19.65 -13.47
C SER A 272 6.45 -18.96 -14.55
N GLY A 273 7.43 -18.14 -14.15
CA GLY A 273 8.21 -17.29 -15.06
C GLY A 273 7.44 -16.09 -15.62
N ARG A 274 6.19 -15.89 -15.18
CA ARG A 274 5.28 -14.85 -15.68
C ARG A 274 5.25 -13.59 -14.83
N VAL A 275 5.64 -13.68 -13.56
CA VAL A 275 5.77 -12.51 -12.69
C VAL A 275 7.24 -12.33 -12.38
N MET A 276 7.77 -11.16 -12.74
CA MET A 276 9.15 -10.78 -12.49
C MET A 276 9.13 -9.46 -11.73
N GLN A 277 9.97 -9.32 -10.71
CA GLN A 277 10.02 -8.10 -9.92
C GLN A 277 11.41 -7.79 -9.39
N THR A 278 11.65 -6.51 -9.14
CA THR A 278 12.83 -6.03 -8.43
C THR A 278 12.54 -4.65 -7.84
N ALA A 279 13.43 -4.13 -7.02
CA ALA A 279 13.18 -2.89 -6.30
C ALA A 279 14.46 -2.08 -6.08
N TYR A 280 14.29 -0.79 -5.78
CA TYR A 280 15.32 -0.05 -5.07
C TYR A 280 15.52 -0.63 -3.67
N LYS A 281 16.74 -0.50 -3.16
CA LYS A 281 17.02 -0.63 -1.73
C LYS A 281 16.20 0.40 -0.97
N ALA A 282 15.71 0.02 0.21
CA ALA A 282 14.82 0.87 0.98
C ALA A 282 15.58 2.10 1.49
N CYS A 283 14.92 3.25 1.40
CA CYS A 283 15.44 4.50 1.95
C CYS A 283 15.34 4.48 3.48
N THR A 284 16.23 5.19 4.15
CA THR A 284 16.09 5.48 5.58
C THR A 284 15.26 6.74 5.77
N VAL A 285 14.38 6.74 6.77
CA VAL A 285 13.57 7.88 7.17
C VAL A 285 13.80 8.19 8.64
N ASN A 286 13.64 9.47 9.02
CA ASN A 286 13.70 9.88 10.41
C ASN A 286 12.32 9.71 11.07
N ARG A 287 12.30 9.10 12.26
CA ARG A 287 11.09 8.92 13.07
C ARG A 287 11.38 9.27 14.52
N ALA A 288 10.52 10.11 15.09
CA ALA A 288 10.53 10.44 16.51
C ALA A 288 10.03 9.26 17.35
N MET A 289 10.84 8.85 18.34
CA MET A 289 10.48 7.88 19.37
C MET A 289 10.75 8.44 20.77
N ALA A 290 9.94 8.03 21.75
CA ALA A 290 10.08 8.48 23.13
C ALA A 290 11.16 7.70 23.88
N ASP A 291 12.01 8.41 24.63
CA ASP A 291 12.91 7.81 25.61
C ASP A 291 12.19 7.43 26.92
N ALA A 292 12.95 6.97 27.91
CA ALA A 292 12.42 6.60 29.23
C ALA A 292 11.79 7.76 30.01
N SER A 293 12.14 9.01 29.69
CA SER A 293 11.55 10.23 30.27
C SER A 293 10.31 10.73 29.52
N GLY A 294 9.97 10.10 28.38
CA GLY A 294 8.89 10.52 27.50
C GLY A 294 9.30 11.60 26.48
N LYS A 295 10.57 12.00 26.45
CA LYS A 295 11.08 12.98 25.48
C LYS A 295 11.28 12.32 24.11
N LEU A 296 10.88 13.01 23.05
CA LEU A 296 11.03 12.55 21.66
C LEU A 296 12.46 12.78 21.15
N HIS A 297 13.03 11.77 20.51
CA HIS A 297 14.30 11.83 19.78
C HIS A 297 14.13 11.24 18.39
N GLU A 298 14.85 11.78 17.41
CA GLU A 298 14.83 11.28 16.03
C GLU A 298 15.74 10.07 15.87
N HIS A 299 15.24 9.05 15.18
CA HIS A 299 15.99 7.85 14.84
C HIS A 299 15.85 7.53 13.35
N GLN A 300 16.95 7.08 12.74
CA GLN A 300 16.92 6.57 11.37
C GLN A 300 16.40 5.14 11.35
N VAL A 301 15.32 4.92 10.62
CA VAL A 301 14.68 3.61 10.46
C VAL A 301 14.38 3.34 8.98
N PRO A 302 14.22 2.08 8.55
CA PRO A 302 13.78 1.77 7.19
C PRO A 302 12.43 2.40 6.87
N GLY A 303 12.34 3.09 5.73
CA GLY A 303 11.08 3.62 5.19
C GLY A 303 10.49 2.73 4.11
N SER A 304 9.67 3.33 3.26
CA SER A 304 9.10 2.69 2.07
C SER A 304 10.10 2.70 0.91
N PHE A 305 9.80 1.94 -0.15
CA PHE A 305 10.68 1.82 -1.33
C PHE A 305 9.91 1.78 -2.66
N VAL A 306 10.65 1.81 -3.76
CA VAL A 306 10.12 1.68 -5.13
C VAL A 306 10.40 0.27 -5.64
N GLU A 307 9.37 -0.36 -6.20
CA GLU A 307 9.38 -1.65 -6.82
C GLU A 307 8.94 -1.54 -8.29
N PHE A 308 9.44 -2.44 -9.12
CA PHE A 308 9.09 -2.60 -10.51
C PHE A 308 8.65 -4.03 -10.74
N ILE A 309 7.57 -4.22 -11.48
CA ILE A 309 7.02 -5.53 -11.79
C ILE A 309 6.72 -5.65 -13.28
N GLN A 310 7.02 -6.81 -13.84
CA GLN A 310 6.55 -7.20 -15.17
C GLN A 310 5.65 -8.42 -15.01
N ARG A 311 4.43 -8.31 -15.54
CA ARG A 311 3.45 -9.40 -15.60
C ARG A 311 3.29 -9.83 -17.04
N LYS A 312 3.58 -11.09 -17.35
CA LYS A 312 3.36 -11.69 -18.66
C LYS A 312 1.93 -12.23 -18.75
N LEU A 313 1.43 -12.26 -19.98
CA LEU A 313 0.16 -12.91 -20.31
C LEU A 313 0.28 -14.42 -20.11
N ASP A 314 -0.78 -15.03 -19.59
CA ASP A 314 -0.95 -16.47 -19.57
C ASP A 314 -1.24 -16.94 -21.01
N PRO A 315 -0.48 -17.89 -21.54
CA PRO A 315 -0.67 -18.36 -22.92
C PRO A 315 -2.00 -19.07 -23.17
N VAL A 316 -2.75 -19.44 -22.12
CA VAL A 316 -4.01 -20.17 -22.24
C VAL A 316 -5.20 -19.23 -22.43
N ASP A 317 -5.29 -18.17 -21.63
CA ASP A 317 -6.44 -17.25 -21.64
C ASP A 317 -6.10 -15.80 -22.02
N ASP A 318 -4.83 -15.53 -22.35
CA ASP A 318 -4.29 -14.23 -22.78
C ASP A 318 -4.53 -13.11 -21.76
N LYS A 319 -4.53 -13.47 -20.46
CA LYS A 319 -4.68 -12.52 -19.34
C LYS A 319 -3.40 -12.37 -18.54
N LEU A 320 -3.23 -11.23 -17.88
CA LEU A 320 -2.07 -11.03 -17.01
C LEU A 320 -2.05 -12.02 -15.83
N ASP A 321 -0.88 -12.57 -15.51
CA ASP A 321 -0.67 -13.30 -14.26
C ASP A 321 -0.66 -12.32 -13.08
N LEU A 322 -1.82 -12.19 -12.43
CA LEU A 322 -2.04 -11.26 -11.31
C LEU A 322 -1.64 -11.83 -9.94
N ASN A 323 -1.01 -13.00 -9.89
CA ASN A 323 -0.55 -13.57 -8.63
C ASN A 323 0.63 -12.79 -8.02
N PHE A 324 0.81 -12.98 -6.73
CA PHE A 324 2.04 -12.63 -6.03
C PHE A 324 2.87 -13.90 -5.86
N ASP A 325 4.19 -13.77 -5.91
CA ASP A 325 5.05 -14.88 -5.54
C ASP A 325 5.45 -14.78 -4.07
N SER A 326 4.94 -15.70 -3.25
CA SER A 326 5.24 -15.77 -1.82
C SER A 326 6.71 -16.02 -1.50
N SER A 327 7.52 -16.62 -2.41
CA SER A 327 8.97 -16.74 -2.19
C SER A 327 9.68 -15.38 -2.16
N ASN A 328 9.04 -14.36 -2.71
CA ASN A 328 9.64 -13.05 -2.93
C ASN A 328 9.32 -12.02 -1.85
N ALA A 329 8.47 -12.37 -0.87
CA ALA A 329 8.28 -11.56 0.34
C ALA A 329 9.57 -11.59 1.18
N GLN A 330 10.56 -10.79 0.78
CA GLN A 330 11.81 -10.62 1.51
C GLN A 330 11.63 -9.60 2.64
N GLY A 331 12.19 -9.90 3.81
CA GLY A 331 12.08 -9.02 4.98
C GLY A 331 12.66 -7.63 4.73
N ILE A 332 12.03 -6.61 5.30
CA ILE A 332 12.29 -5.20 4.91
C ILE A 332 13.71 -4.75 5.23
N PHE A 333 14.35 -5.30 6.26
CA PHE A 333 15.74 -4.94 6.61
C PHE A 333 16.79 -5.59 5.70
N LYS A 334 16.44 -6.63 4.93
CA LYS A 334 17.32 -7.10 3.83
C LYS A 334 17.42 -6.05 2.72
N MET A 335 16.48 -5.09 2.67
CA MET A 335 16.47 -3.98 1.72
C MET A 335 17.34 -2.79 2.12
N THR A 336 17.64 -2.63 3.41
CA THR A 336 18.43 -1.50 3.94
C THR A 336 19.89 -1.86 4.23
N GLY A 337 20.28 -3.13 4.08
CA GLY A 337 21.66 -3.56 4.30
C GLY A 337 22.59 -3.10 3.16
N THR A 338 23.50 -2.18 3.47
CA THR A 338 24.86 -2.26 2.88
C THR A 338 25.58 -3.41 3.58
N ARG A 339 26.20 -4.32 2.82
CA ARG A 339 27.01 -5.40 3.37
C ARG A 339 28.04 -4.90 4.37
#